data_AF-A0A9J6EIA5-F1
#
_entry.id   AF-A0A9J6EIA5-F1
#
_cell.length_a   1.000
_cell.length_b   1.000
_cell.length_c   1.000
_cell.angle_alpha   90.00
_cell.angle_beta   90.00
_cell.angle_gamma   90.00
#
_symmetry.space_group_name_H-M   'P 1'
#
loop_
_entity.id
_entity.type
_entity.pdbx_description
1 polymer ?
#
loop_
_entity_poly.entity_id
_entity_poly.type
_entity_poly.pdbx_seq_one_letter_code
_entity_poly.pdbx_strand_id
1 'polypeptide(L)'
;MDGPNVNMKFLRSLKEELKELDESHNILDIGSCGLHVMNGAYKAGHAATGWDVIGFLRSSYNLFKCVPARRADYVTFTGSALFPLKFCAVRWLENGKVIIRALELLPNLLKFVEGSVKAKKQPTCSSYSAVANAVRDQLLPVKLAFMLSICEELEPFLAEFQTDNPMVPFISTALHNILRSLLARIVKKEVHVAADTPAKLL
;
A
#
# COMPACT_ATOMS: atom_id res chain seq x y z
N MET A 1 -6.08 -3.11 12.03
CA MET A 1 -5.65 -2.04 12.94
C MET A 1 -6.17 -0.72 12.42
N ASP A 2 -7.44 -0.42 12.73
CA ASP A 2 -7.68 0.87 13.36
C ASP A 2 -6.71 0.89 14.54
N GLY A 3 -5.89 1.92 14.68
CA GLY A 3 -4.84 1.92 15.70
C GLY A 3 -5.45 2.03 17.09
N PRO A 4 -4.69 2.46 18.11
CA PRO A 4 -5.28 2.63 19.43
C PRO A 4 -6.56 3.45 19.27
N ASN A 5 -7.65 2.98 19.89
CA ASN A 5 -8.92 3.70 19.93
C ASN A 5 -8.69 4.94 20.81
N VAL A 6 -8.02 5.94 20.25
CA VAL A 6 -7.65 7.15 20.97
C VAL A 6 -8.94 7.91 21.19
N ASN A 7 -9.37 7.97 22.45
CA ASN A 7 -10.53 8.76 22.83
C ASN A 7 -10.17 10.25 22.73
N MET A 8 -10.29 10.80 21.53
CA MET A 8 -10.02 12.22 21.26
C MET A 8 -10.95 13.15 22.06
N LYS A 9 -12.10 12.65 22.56
CA LYS A 9 -12.94 13.41 23.49
C LYS A 9 -12.26 13.52 24.85
N PHE A 10 -11.77 12.42 25.41
CA PHE A 10 -11.03 12.44 26.67
C PHE A 10 -9.81 13.37 26.61
N LEU A 11 -9.00 13.28 25.56
CA LEU A 11 -7.83 14.16 25.41
C LEU A 11 -8.22 15.65 25.34
N ARG A 12 -9.35 15.99 24.68
CA ARG A 12 -9.86 17.35 24.64
C ARG A 12 -10.34 17.82 26.02
N SER A 13 -11.15 17.02 26.70
CA SER A 13 -11.64 17.35 28.05
C SER A 13 -10.49 17.51 29.06
N LEU A 14 -9.47 16.65 29.01
CA LEU A 14 -8.28 16.77 29.85
C LEU A 14 -7.51 18.08 29.59
N LYS A 15 -7.39 18.50 28.32
CA LYS A 15 -6.74 19.77 27.97
C LYS A 15 -7.52 20.98 28.48
N GLU A 16 -8.84 20.91 28.43
CA GLU A 16 -9.74 21.95 28.94
C GLU A 16 -9.57 22.06 30.47
N GLU A 17 -9.70 20.95 31.20
CA GLU A 17 -9.55 20.91 32.65
C GLU A 17 -8.17 21.40 33.13
N LEU A 18 -7.07 20.98 32.48
CA LEU A 18 -5.73 21.43 32.87
C LEU A 18 -5.52 22.92 32.64
N LYS A 19 -6.09 23.48 31.56
CA LYS A 19 -6.02 24.93 31.30
C LYS A 19 -6.85 25.73 32.30
N GLU A 20 -7.99 25.20 32.73
CA GLU A 20 -8.80 25.81 33.80
C GLU A 20 -8.08 25.83 35.14
N LEU A 21 -7.27 24.81 35.44
CA LEU A 21 -6.46 24.75 36.66
C LEU A 21 -5.28 25.72 36.63
N ASP A 22 -4.60 25.85 35.50
CA ASP A 22 -3.51 26.80 35.29
C ASP A 22 -3.28 27.00 33.78
N GLU A 23 -3.47 28.24 33.31
CA GLU A 23 -3.33 28.62 31.90
C GLU A 23 -1.93 28.33 31.32
N SER A 24 -0.91 28.15 32.16
CA SER A 24 0.43 27.78 31.74
C SER A 24 0.54 26.33 31.25
N HIS A 25 -0.39 25.45 31.66
CA HIS A 25 -0.41 24.05 31.24
C HIS A 25 -0.79 23.91 29.77
N ASN A 26 0.17 23.48 28.96
CA ASN A 26 -0.04 23.18 27.55
C ASN A 26 0.38 21.74 27.26
N ILE A 27 -0.60 20.86 27.06
CA ILE A 27 -0.34 19.53 26.50
C ILE A 27 -0.09 19.68 25.01
N LEU A 28 1.08 19.22 24.55
CA LEU A 28 1.38 19.06 23.13
C LEU A 28 0.46 18.01 22.53
N ASP A 29 -0.48 18.44 21.68
CA ASP A 29 -1.31 17.55 20.88
C ASP A 29 -0.57 17.13 19.62
N ILE A 30 -0.20 15.85 19.57
CA ILE A 30 0.46 15.27 18.40
C ILE A 30 -0.53 14.55 17.47
N GLY A 31 -1.83 14.62 17.79
CA GLY A 31 -2.91 14.01 17.03
C GLY A 31 -2.98 12.49 17.18
N SER A 32 -3.50 11.84 16.14
CA SER A 32 -3.57 10.38 16.05
C SER A 32 -2.29 9.79 15.44
N CYS A 33 -2.25 8.47 15.27
CA CYS A 33 -1.06 7.76 14.81
C CYS A 33 -0.62 8.21 13.40
N GLY A 34 0.58 8.79 13.29
CA GLY A 34 1.17 9.24 12.01
C GLY A 34 1.33 8.12 10.98
N LEU A 35 1.47 6.86 11.41
CA LEU A 35 1.54 5.71 10.51
C LEU A 35 0.23 5.49 9.75
N HIS A 36 -0.92 5.85 10.32
CA HIS A 36 -2.19 5.79 9.60
C HIS A 36 -2.28 6.83 8.50
N VAL A 37 -1.74 8.02 8.75
CA VAL A 37 -1.69 9.08 7.73
C VAL A 37 -0.93 8.58 6.50
N MET A 38 0.21 7.92 6.71
CA MET A 38 1.00 7.34 5.61
C MET A 38 0.28 6.22 4.86
N ASN A 39 -0.33 5.27 5.58
CA ASN A 39 -1.14 4.22 4.94
C ASN A 39 -2.35 4.80 4.18
N GLY A 40 -2.99 5.82 4.76
CA GLY A 40 -4.10 6.54 4.16
C GLY A 40 -3.70 7.30 2.90
N ALA A 41 -2.57 8.01 2.95
CA ALA A 41 -2.01 8.73 1.80
C ALA A 41 -1.67 7.77 0.65
N TYR A 42 -1.00 6.65 0.93
CA TYR A 42 -0.70 5.64 -0.09
C TYR A 42 -1.98 5.03 -0.69
N LYS A 43 -2.97 4.70 0.15
CA LYS A 43 -4.30 4.25 -0.32
C LYS A 43 -5.00 5.29 -1.19
N ALA A 44 -4.99 6.56 -0.78
CA ALA A 44 -5.62 7.66 -1.50
C ALA A 44 -4.92 7.90 -2.85
N GLY A 45 -3.58 7.90 -2.87
CA GLY A 45 -2.79 7.99 -4.09
C GLY A 45 -3.13 6.85 -5.06
N HIS A 46 -3.26 5.61 -4.56
CA HIS A 46 -3.70 4.51 -5.40
C HIS A 46 -5.10 4.74 -5.96
N ALA A 47 -6.06 5.15 -5.14
CA ALA A 47 -7.43 5.41 -5.60
C ALA A 47 -7.47 6.49 -6.71
N ALA A 48 -6.64 7.53 -6.59
CA ALA A 48 -6.56 8.61 -7.57
C ALA A 48 -6.08 8.16 -8.96
N THR A 49 -5.32 7.06 -9.06
CA THR A 49 -4.88 6.54 -10.37
C THR A 49 -6.01 5.96 -11.22
N GLY A 50 -7.12 5.56 -10.60
CA GLY A 50 -8.21 4.82 -11.27
C GLY A 50 -7.82 3.41 -11.73
N TRP A 51 -6.62 2.90 -11.39
CA TRP A 51 -6.19 1.57 -11.80
C TRP A 51 -6.79 0.49 -10.90
N ASP A 52 -7.29 -0.60 -11.48
CA ASP A 52 -7.83 -1.74 -10.73
C ASP A 52 -6.75 -2.77 -10.32
N VAL A 53 -5.60 -2.26 -9.84
CA VAL A 53 -4.51 -3.12 -9.36
C VAL A 53 -4.92 -3.90 -8.09
N ILE A 54 -5.70 -3.28 -7.20
CA ILE A 54 -6.18 -3.96 -5.99
C ILE A 54 -7.16 -5.09 -6.31
N GLY A 55 -8.08 -4.88 -7.26
CA GLY A 55 -8.98 -5.92 -7.75
C GLY A 55 -8.19 -7.10 -8.31
N PHE A 56 -7.14 -6.83 -9.09
CA PHE A 56 -6.22 -7.86 -9.59
C PHE A 56 -5.49 -8.61 -8.47
N LEU A 57 -4.87 -7.93 -7.50
CA LEU A 57 -4.11 -8.56 -6.40
C LEU A 57 -5.02 -9.46 -5.55
N ARG A 58 -6.22 -8.98 -5.21
CA ARG A 58 -7.21 -9.75 -4.44
C ARG A 58 -7.74 -10.94 -5.22
N SER A 59 -8.07 -10.74 -6.50
CA SER A 59 -8.59 -11.79 -7.37
C SER A 59 -7.57 -12.88 -7.62
N SER A 60 -6.30 -12.52 -7.80
CA SER A 60 -5.20 -13.48 -7.93
C SER A 60 -5.13 -14.42 -6.73
N TYR A 61 -5.20 -13.90 -5.51
CA TYR A 61 -5.23 -14.74 -4.30
C TYR A 61 -6.51 -15.60 -4.21
N ASN A 62 -7.68 -14.99 -4.38
CA ASN A 62 -8.97 -15.68 -4.23
C ASN A 62 -9.21 -16.74 -5.31
N LEU A 63 -8.55 -16.62 -6.47
CA LEU A 63 -8.57 -17.61 -7.54
C LEU A 63 -7.96 -18.96 -7.10
N PHE A 64 -7.04 -18.97 -6.14
CA PHE A 64 -6.40 -20.22 -5.68
C PHE A 64 -6.71 -20.55 -4.22
N LYS A 65 -7.24 -19.58 -3.46
CA LYS A 65 -7.59 -19.75 -2.05
C LYS A 65 -8.60 -20.89 -1.86
N CYS A 66 -8.19 -21.89 -1.08
CA CYS A 66 -9.00 -23.05 -0.70
C CYS A 66 -9.61 -23.84 -1.89
N VAL A 67 -8.98 -23.83 -3.07
CA VAL A 67 -9.44 -24.64 -4.22
C VAL A 67 -8.32 -25.52 -4.76
N PRO A 68 -8.17 -26.75 -4.23
CA PRO A 68 -7.09 -27.67 -4.61
C PRO A 68 -7.04 -28.00 -6.11
N ALA A 69 -8.20 -28.22 -6.75
CA ALA A 69 -8.26 -28.52 -8.18
C ALA A 69 -7.63 -27.43 -9.04
N ARG A 70 -7.95 -26.15 -8.77
CA ARG A 70 -7.36 -25.00 -9.47
C ARG A 70 -5.87 -24.87 -9.23
N ARG A 71 -5.40 -25.20 -8.02
CA ARG A 71 -3.96 -25.22 -7.72
C ARG A 71 -3.23 -26.34 -8.46
N ALA A 72 -3.85 -27.52 -8.58
CA ALA A 72 -3.31 -28.64 -9.34
C ALA A 72 -3.24 -28.30 -10.85
N ASP A 73 -4.30 -27.73 -11.41
CA ASP A 73 -4.31 -27.26 -12.80
C ASP A 73 -3.27 -26.15 -13.02
N TYR A 74 -3.12 -25.21 -12.09
CA TYR A 74 -2.08 -24.17 -12.14
C TYR A 74 -0.67 -24.76 -12.18
N VAL A 75 -0.34 -25.70 -11.30
CA VAL A 75 0.97 -26.36 -11.32
C VAL A 75 1.17 -27.12 -12.63
N THR A 76 0.12 -27.78 -13.13
CA THR A 76 0.17 -28.54 -14.38
C THR A 76 0.41 -27.64 -15.59
N PHE A 77 -0.26 -26.49 -15.68
CA PHE A 77 -0.15 -25.59 -16.84
C PHE A 77 1.09 -24.72 -16.81
N THR A 78 1.57 -24.35 -15.62
CA THR A 78 2.66 -23.37 -15.46
C THR A 78 3.99 -24.00 -15.11
N GLY A 79 3.99 -25.22 -14.54
CA GLY A 79 5.15 -25.86 -13.93
C GLY A 79 5.56 -25.26 -12.58
N SER A 80 4.80 -24.28 -12.06
CA SER A 80 5.15 -23.54 -10.85
C SER A 80 4.24 -23.89 -9.67
N ALA A 81 4.83 -24.04 -8.48
CA ALA A 81 4.11 -24.14 -7.21
C ALA A 81 4.08 -22.81 -6.44
N LEU A 82 4.50 -21.70 -7.07
CA LEU A 82 4.45 -20.37 -6.48
C LEU A 82 3.03 -19.79 -6.63
N PHE A 83 2.44 -19.37 -5.51
CA PHE A 83 1.06 -18.85 -5.47
C PHE A 83 0.99 -17.38 -4.99
N PRO A 84 -0.10 -16.66 -5.33
CA PRO A 84 -0.30 -15.28 -4.89
C PRO A 84 -0.41 -15.14 -3.38
N LEU A 85 -0.01 -13.98 -2.85
CA LEU A 85 -0.16 -13.63 -1.43
C LEU A 85 -1.45 -12.84 -1.19
N LYS A 86 -1.97 -12.91 0.04
CA LYS A 86 -3.17 -12.18 0.43
C LYS A 86 -2.88 -10.70 0.61
N PHE A 87 -3.61 -9.85 -0.11
CA PHE A 87 -3.59 -8.41 0.09
C PHE A 87 -4.23 -8.00 1.43
N CYS A 88 -3.56 -7.12 2.18
CA CYS A 88 -4.06 -6.54 3.43
C CYS A 88 -4.75 -5.19 3.16
N ALA A 89 -6.06 -5.12 3.34
CA ALA A 89 -6.85 -3.91 3.11
C ALA A 89 -6.67 -2.81 4.16
N VAL A 90 -6.02 -3.14 5.28
CA VAL A 90 -5.85 -2.22 6.42
C VAL A 90 -4.42 -1.69 6.51
N ARG A 91 -3.43 -2.52 6.20
CA ARG A 91 -2.00 -2.17 6.27
C ARG A 91 -1.45 -2.14 4.85
N TRP A 92 -1.69 -1.01 4.18
CA TRP A 92 -1.47 -0.88 2.74
C TRP A 92 0.01 -0.95 2.38
N LEU A 93 0.86 -0.32 3.19
CA LEU A 93 2.30 -0.29 2.98
C LEU A 93 3.00 -1.64 3.29
N GLU A 94 2.36 -2.56 4.00
CA GLU A 94 2.89 -3.92 4.16
C GLU A 94 2.66 -4.82 2.94
N ASN A 95 1.98 -4.31 1.90
CA ASN A 95 1.69 -5.07 0.68
C ASN A 95 2.82 -5.06 -0.35
N GLY A 96 3.99 -4.45 -0.09
CA GLY A 96 5.14 -4.48 -1.00
C GLY A 96 5.46 -5.91 -1.45
N LYS A 97 5.59 -6.85 -0.51
CA LYS A 97 5.77 -8.29 -0.79
C LYS A 97 4.66 -8.94 -1.62
N VAL A 98 3.42 -8.44 -1.51
CA VAL A 98 2.27 -8.93 -2.30
C VAL A 98 2.42 -8.48 -3.75
N ILE A 99 2.86 -7.24 -3.96
CA ILE A 99 3.10 -6.68 -5.30
C ILE A 99 4.32 -7.36 -5.95
N ILE A 100 5.42 -7.56 -5.22
CA ILE A 100 6.59 -8.32 -5.67
C ILE A 100 6.17 -9.72 -6.12
N ARG A 101 5.43 -10.44 -5.26
CA ARG A 101 4.90 -11.77 -5.62
C ARG A 101 4.02 -11.70 -6.86
N ALA A 102 3.17 -10.68 -7.00
CA ALA A 102 2.29 -10.56 -8.16
C ALA A 102 3.09 -10.37 -9.45
N LEU A 103 4.15 -9.54 -9.43
CA LEU A 103 5.06 -9.34 -10.56
C LEU A 103 5.73 -10.66 -10.98
N GLU A 104 6.26 -11.43 -10.04
CA GLU A 104 6.85 -12.76 -10.30
C GLU A 104 5.86 -13.74 -10.93
N LEU A 105 4.57 -13.61 -10.59
CA LEU A 105 3.53 -14.54 -11.01
C LEU A 105 2.87 -14.18 -12.34
N LEU A 106 3.06 -12.96 -12.88
CA LEU A 106 2.40 -12.53 -14.12
C LEU A 106 2.57 -13.53 -15.28
N PRO A 107 3.78 -14.05 -15.58
CA PRO A 107 3.95 -15.03 -16.66
C PRO A 107 3.19 -16.33 -16.40
N ASN A 108 3.13 -16.77 -15.13
CA ASN A 108 2.44 -18.00 -14.75
C ASN A 108 0.92 -17.82 -14.79
N LEU A 109 0.40 -16.67 -14.36
CA LEU A 109 -1.03 -16.36 -14.46
C LEU A 109 -1.50 -16.30 -15.91
N LEU A 110 -0.69 -15.75 -16.81
CA LEU A 110 -0.95 -15.77 -18.25
C LEU A 110 -1.00 -17.22 -18.78
N LYS A 111 0.02 -18.03 -18.50
CA LYS A 111 0.05 -19.45 -18.87
C LYS A 111 -1.13 -20.23 -18.30
N PHE A 112 -1.53 -19.95 -17.06
CA PHE A 112 -2.69 -20.59 -16.43
C PHE A 112 -3.98 -20.25 -17.17
N VAL A 113 -4.20 -18.97 -17.52
CA VAL A 113 -5.38 -18.54 -18.29
C VAL A 113 -5.38 -19.22 -19.66
N GLU A 114 -4.29 -19.18 -20.41
CA GLU A 114 -4.18 -19.84 -21.72
C GLU A 114 -4.37 -21.36 -21.64
N GLY A 115 -3.74 -22.02 -20.66
CA GLY A 115 -3.86 -23.46 -20.43
C GLY A 115 -5.28 -23.87 -20.07
N SER A 116 -5.94 -23.09 -19.21
CA SER A 116 -7.34 -23.34 -18.83
C SER A 116 -8.29 -23.18 -20.02
N VAL A 117 -8.01 -22.25 -20.94
CA VAL A 117 -8.77 -22.09 -22.18
C VAL A 117 -8.56 -23.28 -23.11
N LYS A 118 -7.31 -23.67 -23.37
CA LYS A 118 -6.96 -24.81 -24.24
C LYS A 118 -7.56 -26.12 -23.72
N ALA A 119 -7.52 -26.34 -22.40
CA ALA A 119 -8.05 -27.52 -21.75
C ALA A 119 -9.59 -27.49 -21.54
N LYS A 120 -10.28 -26.40 -21.92
CA LYS A 120 -11.71 -26.17 -21.63
C LYS A 120 -12.05 -26.31 -20.13
N LYS A 121 -11.13 -25.89 -19.26
CA LYS A 121 -11.22 -25.95 -17.78
C LYS A 121 -11.25 -24.56 -17.14
N GLN A 122 -11.85 -23.58 -17.82
CA GLN A 122 -11.89 -22.21 -17.34
C GLN A 122 -12.75 -22.12 -16.07
N PRO A 123 -12.23 -21.58 -14.94
CA PRO A 123 -13.07 -21.31 -13.79
C PRO A 123 -14.14 -20.26 -14.09
N THR A 124 -15.36 -20.47 -13.62
CA THR A 124 -16.51 -19.56 -13.88
C THR A 124 -16.64 -18.41 -12.87
N CYS A 125 -15.72 -18.31 -11.91
CA CYS A 125 -15.80 -17.32 -10.83
C CYS A 125 -15.31 -15.92 -11.25
N SER A 126 -15.81 -14.88 -10.59
CA SER A 126 -15.40 -13.49 -10.83
C SER A 126 -13.90 -13.24 -10.71
N SER A 127 -13.21 -13.91 -9.78
CA SER A 127 -11.75 -13.79 -9.63
C SER A 127 -10.98 -14.27 -10.86
N TYR A 128 -11.47 -15.30 -11.55
CA TYR A 128 -10.84 -15.75 -12.80
C TYR A 128 -11.05 -14.70 -13.89
N SER A 129 -12.27 -14.20 -14.07
CA SER A 129 -12.56 -13.15 -15.05
C SER A 129 -11.71 -11.90 -14.82
N ALA A 130 -11.56 -11.46 -13.57
CA ALA A 130 -10.71 -10.33 -13.21
C ALA A 130 -9.23 -10.58 -13.55
N VAL A 131 -8.70 -11.76 -13.22
CA VAL A 131 -7.31 -12.13 -13.57
C VAL A 131 -7.12 -12.23 -15.09
N ALA A 132 -8.02 -12.91 -15.80
CA ALA A 132 -7.97 -13.07 -17.25
C ALA A 132 -8.08 -11.73 -18.00
N ASN A 133 -8.81 -10.76 -17.45
CA ASN A 133 -8.85 -9.40 -17.99
C ASN A 133 -7.54 -8.65 -17.69
N ALA A 134 -7.07 -8.70 -16.45
CA ALA A 134 -5.89 -7.97 -16.01
C ALA A 134 -4.60 -8.43 -16.72
N VAL A 135 -4.39 -9.73 -16.91
CA VAL A 135 -3.18 -10.24 -17.58
C VAL A 135 -3.09 -9.88 -19.07
N ARG A 136 -4.18 -9.38 -19.67
CA ARG A 136 -4.18 -8.83 -21.03
C ARG A 136 -3.77 -7.37 -21.08
N ASP A 137 -3.79 -6.67 -19.96
CA ASP A 137 -3.31 -5.29 -19.86
C ASP A 137 -1.78 -5.26 -19.90
N GLN A 138 -1.24 -4.78 -21.02
CA GLN A 138 0.21 -4.65 -21.24
C GLN A 138 0.88 -3.70 -20.23
N LEU A 139 0.12 -2.79 -19.63
CA LEU A 139 0.63 -1.85 -18.64
C LEU A 139 0.55 -2.39 -17.21
N LEU A 140 -0.08 -3.55 -16.97
CA LEU A 140 -0.18 -4.12 -15.63
C LEU A 140 1.17 -4.29 -14.90
N PRO A 141 2.24 -4.82 -15.54
CA PRO A 141 3.55 -4.92 -14.88
C PRO A 141 4.07 -3.55 -14.44
N VAL A 142 3.92 -2.53 -15.29
CA VAL A 142 4.39 -1.17 -15.00
C VAL A 142 3.56 -0.52 -13.90
N LYS A 143 2.23 -0.71 -13.89
CA LYS A 143 1.34 -0.23 -12.83
C LYS A 143 1.71 -0.84 -11.48
N LEU A 144 1.98 -2.15 -11.45
CA LEU A 144 2.44 -2.86 -10.25
C LEU A 144 3.81 -2.34 -9.80
N ALA A 145 4.77 -2.21 -10.71
CA ALA A 145 6.12 -1.72 -10.41
C ALA A 145 6.10 -0.27 -9.90
N PHE A 146 5.27 0.60 -10.48
CA PHE A 146 5.08 1.96 -10.01
C PHE A 146 4.56 1.98 -8.58
N MET A 147 3.51 1.22 -8.28
CA MET A 147 2.96 1.10 -6.92
C MET A 147 4.00 0.58 -5.93
N LEU A 148 4.76 -0.46 -6.32
CA LEU A 148 5.85 -0.99 -5.52
C LEU A 148 6.90 0.08 -5.22
N SER A 149 7.33 0.86 -6.21
CA SER A 149 8.34 1.90 -6.02
C SER A 149 7.94 2.99 -5.03
N ILE A 150 6.63 3.27 -4.90
CA ILE A 150 6.11 4.21 -3.91
C ILE A 150 6.02 3.51 -2.56
N CYS A 151 5.58 2.26 -2.53
CA CYS A 151 5.55 1.45 -1.31
C CYS A 151 6.93 1.36 -0.66
N GLU A 152 7.97 1.05 -1.44
CA GLU A 152 9.36 0.92 -1.00
C GLU A 152 9.95 2.25 -0.51
N GLU A 153 9.54 3.38 -1.09
CA GLU A 153 9.93 4.71 -0.60
C GLU A 153 9.33 5.02 0.78
N LEU A 154 8.12 4.52 1.03
CA LEU A 154 7.36 4.79 2.25
C LEU A 154 7.60 3.75 3.37
N GLU A 155 8.10 2.56 3.04
CA GLU A 155 8.32 1.47 3.99
C GLU A 155 9.36 1.79 5.08
N PRO A 156 10.49 2.47 4.79
CA PRO A 156 11.45 2.89 5.82
C PRO A 156 10.83 3.76 6.92
N PHE A 157 9.86 4.62 6.56
CA PHE A 157 9.12 5.41 7.55
C PHE A 157 8.36 4.52 8.52
N LEU A 158 7.72 3.44 8.03
CA LEU A 158 7.04 2.53 8.94
C LEU A 158 8.02 1.85 9.88
N ALA A 159 9.15 1.36 9.36
CA ALA A 159 10.16 0.69 10.18
C ALA A 159 10.75 1.63 11.25
N GLU A 160 11.00 2.89 10.89
CA GLU A 160 11.57 3.89 11.81
C GLU A 160 10.60 4.32 12.90
N PHE A 161 9.32 4.53 12.56
CA PHE A 161 8.31 5.08 13.49
C PHE A 161 7.44 4.02 14.17
N GLN A 162 7.63 2.73 13.89
CA GLN A 162 7.03 1.60 14.62
C GLN A 162 7.96 1.09 15.71
N THR A 163 8.20 1.93 16.72
CA THR A 163 9.10 1.63 17.84
C THR A 163 8.59 2.27 19.13
N ASP A 164 9.06 1.75 20.28
CA ASP A 164 8.76 2.31 21.61
C ASP A 164 9.63 3.54 21.94
N ASN A 165 10.61 3.86 21.09
CA ASN A 165 11.44 5.06 21.25
C ASN A 165 10.62 6.35 21.05
N PRO A 166 11.00 7.47 21.68
CA PRO A 166 10.29 8.75 21.54
C PRO A 166 10.57 9.41 20.18
N MET A 167 10.00 8.85 19.11
CA MET A 167 10.30 9.26 17.72
C MET A 167 9.52 10.48 17.25
N VAL A 168 8.51 10.92 18.00
CA VAL A 168 7.62 12.03 17.65
C VAL A 168 8.36 13.29 17.16
N PRO A 169 9.46 13.76 17.78
CA PRO A 169 10.17 14.96 17.32
C PRO A 169 10.74 14.85 15.90
N PHE A 170 10.95 13.63 15.39
CA PHE A 170 11.57 13.38 14.09
C PHE A 170 10.56 13.22 12.94
N ILE A 171 9.25 13.10 13.26
CA ILE A 171 8.19 12.84 12.26
C ILE A 171 8.18 13.92 11.18
N SER A 172 8.24 15.21 11.56
CA SER A 172 8.16 16.32 10.61
C SER A 172 9.29 16.27 9.58
N THR A 173 10.53 16.06 10.04
CA THR A 173 11.71 15.94 9.19
C THR A 173 11.62 14.73 8.27
N ALA A 174 11.21 13.58 8.78
CA ALA A 174 11.06 12.36 7.98
C ALA A 174 9.99 12.52 6.87
N LEU A 175 8.83 13.09 7.20
CA LEU A 175 7.77 13.37 6.23
C LEU A 175 8.24 14.36 5.16
N HIS A 176 8.99 15.40 5.55
CA HIS A 176 9.56 16.35 4.61
C HIS A 176 10.51 15.67 3.62
N ASN A 177 11.40 14.81 4.11
CA ASN A 177 12.35 14.07 3.26
C ASN A 177 11.64 13.14 2.27
N ILE A 178 10.59 12.44 2.71
CA ILE A 178 9.75 11.60 1.85
C ILE A 178 9.08 12.44 0.75
N LEU A 179 8.46 13.55 1.13
CA LEU A 179 7.82 14.45 0.17
C LEU A 179 8.83 14.96 -0.87
N ARG A 180 10.02 15.38 -0.42
CA ARG A 180 11.10 15.79 -1.32
C ARG A 180 11.49 14.67 -2.27
N SER A 181 11.67 13.45 -1.78
CA SER A 181 12.06 12.31 -2.62
C SER A 181 11.00 11.98 -3.68
N LEU A 182 9.74 11.95 -3.29
CA LEU A 182 8.62 11.73 -4.21
C LEU A 182 8.51 12.83 -5.26
N LEU A 183 8.62 14.10 -4.86
CA LEU A 183 8.57 15.24 -5.77
C LEU A 183 9.75 15.28 -6.74
N ALA A 184 10.93 14.82 -6.33
CA ALA A 184 12.11 14.76 -7.20
C ALA A 184 11.89 13.86 -8.43
N ARG A 185 10.91 12.95 -8.40
CA ARG A 185 10.54 12.10 -9.54
C ARG A 185 9.79 12.86 -10.66
N ILE A 186 9.19 14.00 -10.34
CA ILE A 186 8.29 14.75 -11.25
C ILE A 186 8.66 16.23 -11.40
N VAL A 187 9.26 16.85 -10.39
CA VAL A 187 9.64 18.27 -10.38
C VAL A 187 11.04 18.41 -10.98
N LYS A 188 11.24 19.45 -11.80
CA LYS A 188 12.55 19.78 -12.36
C LYS A 188 13.56 20.07 -11.23
N LYS A 189 14.82 19.67 -11.44
CA LYS A 189 15.88 19.78 -10.44
C LYS A 189 16.06 21.21 -9.94
N GLU A 190 15.99 22.20 -10.82
CA GLU A 190 16.17 23.62 -10.46
C GLU A 190 15.08 24.09 -9.48
N VAL A 191 13.82 23.71 -9.74
CA VAL A 191 12.68 24.06 -8.90
C VAL A 191 12.75 23.34 -7.55
N HIS A 192 13.14 22.06 -7.56
CA HIS A 192 13.27 21.27 -6.34
C HIS A 192 14.36 21.82 -5.41
N VAL A 193 15.51 22.22 -5.96
CA VAL A 193 16.62 22.81 -5.19
C VAL A 193 16.25 24.19 -4.65
N ALA A 194 15.53 25.00 -5.42
CA ALA A 194 15.09 26.34 -4.99
C ALA A 194 14.04 26.31 -3.86
N ALA A 195 13.28 25.21 -3.74
CA ALA A 195 12.32 25.01 -2.66
C ALA A 195 13.04 24.55 -1.37
N ASP A 196 13.65 25.51 -0.68
CA ASP A 196 14.42 25.32 0.57
C ASP A 196 13.56 25.19 1.85
N THR A 197 12.25 25.41 1.76
CA THR A 197 11.31 25.23 2.88
C THR A 197 10.17 24.26 2.52
N PRO A 198 9.56 23.58 3.51
CA PRO A 198 8.39 22.74 3.27
C PRO A 198 7.24 23.50 2.59
N ALA A 199 7.04 24.77 2.93
CA ALA A 199 6.00 25.62 2.35
C ALA A 199 6.21 25.93 0.87
N LYS A 200 7.47 25.94 0.38
CA LYS A 200 7.78 26.15 -1.03
C LYS A 200 7.63 24.88 -1.88
N LEU A 201 7.41 23.72 -1.25
CA LEU A 201 7.18 22.43 -1.93
C LEU A 201 5.69 22.11 -2.14
N LEU A 202 4.78 22.84 -1.47
CA LEU A 202 3.32 22.70 -1.55
C LEU A 202 2.72 23.82 -2.39
#